data_AF-A0A9P5ZKB7-F1
#
_entry.id   AF-A0A9P5ZKB7-F1
#
_cell.length_a   1.000
_cell.length_b   1.000
_cell.length_c   1.000
_cell.angle_alpha   90.00
_cell.angle_beta   90.00
_cell.angle_gamma   90.00
#
_symmetry.space_group_name_H-M   'P 1'
#
loop_
_entity.id
_entity.type
_entity.pdbx_description
1 polymer ?
#
loop_
_entity_poly.entity_id
_entity_poly.type
_entity_poly.pdbx_seq_one_letter_code
_entity_poly.pdbx_strand_id
1 'polypeptide(L)'
;MFIPQSGVVIGEILESLWANLNAVTPAMRTATLAHRAEMLDDHICDSNHKKALNIVRMLCKRYVLADKRAADAEDTRDEIAERVGAKNIAAWTDAVVEAENTRYIDLSVMDIYGMSASYDDHLAVPAEDELLNGEYQWIREAIEVQELQ
;
A
#
# COMPACT_ATOMS: atom_id res chain seq x y z
N MET A 1 -0.84 -9.42 -9.92
CA MET A 1 -0.09 -10.70 -9.83
C MET A 1 0.60 -10.73 -8.48
N PHE A 2 0.13 -11.58 -7.58
CA PHE A 2 0.71 -11.81 -6.25
C PHE A 2 1.49 -13.12 -6.31
N ILE A 3 2.78 -13.08 -6.02
CA ILE A 3 3.60 -14.28 -5.86
C ILE A 3 3.82 -14.44 -4.36
N PRO A 4 3.31 -15.50 -3.72
CA PRO A 4 3.57 -15.77 -2.31
C PRO A 4 5.09 -15.77 -2.04
N GLN A 5 5.53 -15.22 -0.90
CA GLN A 5 6.94 -15.07 -0.47
C GLN A 5 7.79 -14.03 -1.21
N SER A 6 7.34 -13.50 -2.35
CA SER A 6 7.90 -12.24 -2.86
C SER A 6 7.23 -11.12 -2.07
N GLY A 7 7.88 -10.58 -1.03
CA GLY A 7 7.38 -9.44 -0.25
C GLY A 7 7.14 -8.15 -1.07
N VAL A 8 7.21 -8.24 -2.40
CA VAL A 8 6.83 -7.21 -3.33
C VAL A 8 5.58 -7.67 -4.09
N VAL A 9 4.41 -7.23 -3.61
CA VAL A 9 3.28 -7.02 -4.51
C VAL A 9 3.83 -6.11 -5.62
N ILE A 10 3.74 -6.52 -6.89
CA ILE A 10 4.00 -5.62 -8.01
C ILE A 10 2.83 -4.63 -8.04
N GLY A 11 2.83 -3.75 -7.05
CA GLY A 11 1.97 -2.61 -6.85
C GLY A 11 2.79 -1.36 -7.15
N GLU A 12 3.42 -1.32 -8.33
CA GLU A 12 3.37 -0.04 -9.04
C GLU A 12 1.89 0.13 -9.40
N ILE A 13 1.15 0.71 -8.46
CA ILE A 13 -0.28 0.99 -8.57
C ILE A 13 -0.50 1.78 -9.87
N LEU A 14 -1.63 1.54 -10.54
CA LEU A 14 -2.07 2.31 -11.71
C LEU A 14 -1.95 3.83 -11.48
N GLU A 15 -2.10 4.28 -10.22
CA GLU A 15 -1.91 5.65 -9.75
C GLU A 15 -0.56 6.27 -10.12
N SER A 16 0.55 5.52 -10.05
CA SER A 16 1.86 6.06 -10.45
C SER A 16 1.96 6.26 -11.98
N LEU A 17 1.17 5.55 -12.78
CA LEU A 17 1.06 5.84 -14.21
C LEU A 17 0.16 7.04 -14.48
N TRP A 18 -0.92 7.21 -13.71
CA TRP A 18 -1.84 8.32 -13.88
C TRP A 18 -1.18 9.66 -13.54
N ALA A 19 -0.10 9.68 -12.74
CA ALA A 19 0.73 10.85 -12.59
C ALA A 19 1.28 11.39 -13.94
N ASN A 20 1.55 10.52 -14.92
CA ASN A 20 1.97 10.97 -16.26
C ASN A 20 0.83 11.67 -17.03
N LEU A 21 -0.42 11.41 -16.67
CA LEU A 21 -1.60 12.05 -17.26
C LEU A 21 -1.73 13.51 -16.83
N ASN A 22 -1.18 13.87 -15.67
CA ASN A 22 -1.16 15.26 -15.19
C ASN A 22 -0.42 16.19 -16.16
N ALA A 23 0.58 15.68 -16.89
CA ALA A 23 1.31 16.45 -17.90
C ALA A 23 0.43 16.81 -19.11
N VAL A 24 -0.54 15.96 -19.45
CA VAL A 24 -1.44 16.13 -20.60
C VAL A 24 -2.73 16.86 -20.23
N THR A 25 -3.04 16.92 -18.93
CA THR A 25 -4.26 17.54 -18.39
C THR A 25 -4.45 19.00 -18.83
N PRO A 26 -3.42 19.88 -18.87
CA PRO A 26 -3.60 21.27 -19.32
C PRO A 26 -4.12 21.39 -20.76
N ALA A 27 -3.67 20.50 -21.66
CA ALA A 27 -4.09 20.48 -23.07
C ALA A 27 -5.54 20.00 -23.22
N MET A 28 -6.02 19.18 -22.28
CA MET A 28 -7.37 18.61 -22.29
C MET A 28 -8.42 19.54 -21.65
N ARG A 29 -8.03 20.60 -20.93
CA ARG A 29 -9.00 21.48 -20.22
C ARG A 29 -9.94 22.23 -21.16
N THR A 30 -9.47 22.62 -22.34
CA THR A 30 -10.25 23.39 -23.32
C THR A 30 -10.87 22.52 -24.42
N ALA A 31 -10.60 21.21 -24.40
CA ALA A 31 -11.12 20.26 -25.39
C ALA A 31 -12.57 19.86 -25.08
N THR A 32 -13.32 19.53 -26.12
CA THR A 32 -14.68 18.98 -25.98
C THR A 32 -14.64 17.62 -25.28
N LEU A 33 -15.76 17.21 -24.66
CA LEU A 33 -15.81 15.95 -23.90
C LEU A 33 -15.38 14.73 -24.74
N ALA A 34 -15.85 14.63 -25.98
CA ALA A 34 -15.48 13.55 -26.89
C ALA A 34 -13.97 13.54 -27.18
N HIS A 35 -13.40 14.72 -27.49
CA HIS A 35 -11.98 14.83 -27.81
C HIS A 35 -11.08 14.55 -26.60
N ARG A 36 -11.51 14.95 -25.40
CA ARG A 36 -10.82 14.61 -24.14
C ARG A 36 -10.79 13.10 -23.93
N ALA A 37 -11.90 12.41 -24.16
CA ALA A 37 -11.98 10.96 -23.97
C ALA A 37 -11.04 10.22 -24.94
N GLU A 38 -11.01 10.61 -26.21
CA GLU A 38 -10.11 10.03 -27.22
C GLU A 38 -8.63 10.23 -26.85
N MET A 39 -8.23 11.45 -26.49
CA MET A 39 -6.84 11.71 -26.10
C MET A 39 -6.44 10.95 -24.84
N LEU A 40 -7.35 10.83 -23.86
CA LEU A 40 -7.10 10.05 -22.65
C LEU A 40 -6.86 8.58 -22.99
N ASP A 41 -7.70 8.00 -23.85
CA ASP A 41 -7.59 6.60 -24.26
C ASP A 41 -6.30 6.34 -25.02
N ASP A 42 -5.93 7.21 -25.97
CA ASP A 42 -4.66 7.13 -26.71
C ASP A 42 -3.45 7.14 -25.78
N HIS A 43 -3.41 8.07 -24.82
CA HIS A 43 -2.31 8.18 -23.87
C HIS A 43 -2.24 7.00 -22.91
N ILE A 44 -3.38 6.48 -22.45
CA ILE A 44 -3.44 5.29 -21.59
C ILE A 44 -2.99 4.05 -22.37
N CYS A 45 -3.46 3.88 -23.61
CA CYS A 45 -3.07 2.78 -24.50
C CYS A 45 -1.56 2.77 -24.79
N ASP A 46 -0.98 3.92 -25.15
CA ASP A 46 0.47 4.04 -25.36
C ASP A 46 1.27 3.71 -24.09
N SER A 47 0.80 4.19 -22.92
CA SER A 47 1.45 3.91 -21.64
C SER A 47 1.42 2.42 -21.29
N ASN A 48 0.27 1.77 -21.50
CA ASN A 48 0.11 0.33 -21.30
C ASN A 48 1.00 -0.48 -22.26
N HIS A 49 1.06 -0.08 -23.54
CA HIS A 49 1.91 -0.72 -24.53
C HIS A 49 3.40 -0.62 -24.17
N LYS A 50 3.86 0.58 -23.79
CA LYS A 50 5.24 0.80 -23.32
C LYS A 50 5.55 0.00 -22.06
N LYS A 51 4.61 -0.13 -21.13
CA LYS A 51 4.78 -1.02 -19.98
C LYS A 51 4.94 -2.46 -20.41
N ALA A 52 4.04 -2.98 -21.24
CA ALA A 52 4.08 -4.36 -21.70
C ALA A 52 5.44 -4.72 -22.34
N LEU A 53 5.98 -3.85 -23.19
CA LEU A 53 7.31 -4.03 -23.80
C LEU A 53 8.46 -4.02 -22.78
N ASN A 54 8.34 -3.22 -21.72
CA ASN A 54 9.40 -3.06 -20.72
C ASN A 54 9.33 -4.07 -19.57
N ILE A 55 8.23 -4.82 -19.40
CA ILE A 55 8.07 -5.79 -18.31
C ILE A 55 9.22 -6.80 -18.29
N VAL A 56 9.57 -7.40 -19.43
CA VAL A 56 10.62 -8.44 -19.49
C VAL A 56 11.97 -7.90 -19.01
N ARG A 57 12.38 -6.73 -19.52
CA ARG A 57 13.63 -6.08 -19.12
C ARG A 57 13.63 -5.70 -17.64
N MET A 58 12.50 -5.18 -17.16
CA MET A 58 12.31 -4.82 -15.75
C MET A 58 12.42 -6.05 -14.85
N LEU A 59 11.78 -7.16 -15.21
CA LEU A 59 11.86 -8.43 -14.48
C LEU A 59 13.28 -8.97 -14.42
N CYS A 60 14.01 -8.99 -15.54
CA CYS A 60 15.41 -9.43 -15.54
C CYS A 60 16.28 -8.61 -14.58
N LYS A 61 16.12 -7.27 -14.58
CA LYS A 61 16.85 -6.39 -13.66
C LYS A 61 16.46 -6.63 -12.20
N ARG A 62 15.16 -6.77 -11.93
CA ARG A 62 14.65 -7.00 -10.58
C ARG A 62 15.04 -8.37 -10.05
N TYR A 63 15.13 -9.38 -10.91
CA TYR A 63 15.60 -10.71 -10.52
C TYR A 63 17.03 -10.66 -10.00
N VAL A 64 17.95 -10.01 -10.73
CA VAL A 64 19.35 -9.85 -10.28
C VAL A 64 19.43 -9.08 -8.97
N LEU A 65 18.58 -8.07 -8.78
CA LEU A 65 18.52 -7.34 -7.51
C LEU A 65 17.93 -8.19 -6.38
N ALA A 66 16.89 -8.97 -6.67
CA ALA A 66 16.23 -9.84 -5.71
C ALA A 66 17.16 -10.96 -5.24
N ASP A 67 17.97 -11.53 -6.15
CA ASP A 67 18.99 -12.53 -5.85
C ASP A 67 20.01 -12.00 -4.83
N LYS A 68 20.53 -10.79 -5.06
CA LYS A 68 21.43 -10.14 -4.09
C LYS A 68 20.75 -9.88 -2.75
N ARG A 69 19.53 -9.34 -2.79
CA ARG A 69 18.75 -9.03 -1.58
C ARG A 69 18.32 -10.28 -0.81
N ALA A 70 18.22 -11.43 -1.48
CA ALA A 70 17.88 -12.68 -0.82
C ALA A 70 18.99 -13.12 0.13
N ALA A 71 20.26 -12.97 -0.26
CA ALA A 71 21.40 -13.23 0.61
C ALA A 71 21.40 -12.27 1.83
N ASP A 72 21.28 -10.96 1.59
CA ASP A 72 21.24 -9.98 2.69
C ASP A 72 20.08 -10.22 3.67
N ALA A 73 18.92 -10.64 3.15
CA ALA A 73 17.75 -10.97 3.96
C ALA A 73 17.92 -12.26 4.75
N GLU A 74 18.62 -13.25 4.21
CA GLU A 74 18.96 -14.50 4.91
C GLU A 74 19.92 -14.22 6.07
N ASP A 75 20.98 -13.44 5.85
CA ASP A 75 21.90 -13.02 6.91
C ASP A 75 21.16 -12.29 8.04
N THR A 76 20.33 -11.30 7.67
CA THR A 76 19.53 -10.54 8.64
C THR A 76 18.55 -11.44 9.41
N ARG A 77 17.92 -12.41 8.72
CA ARG A 77 17.01 -13.37 9.35
C ARG A 77 17.75 -14.19 10.39
N ASP A 78 18.93 -14.69 10.06
CA ASP A 78 19.70 -15.57 10.94
C ASP A 78 20.21 -14.80 12.16
N GLU A 79 20.69 -13.56 12.00
CA GLU A 79 21.03 -12.67 13.12
C GLU A 79 19.85 -12.43 14.08
N ILE A 80 18.66 -12.18 13.53
CA ILE A 80 17.45 -12.01 14.34
C ILE A 80 17.07 -13.34 15.01
N ALA A 81 17.18 -14.46 14.30
CA ALA A 81 16.84 -15.78 14.82
C ALA A 81 17.73 -16.17 16.00
N GLU A 82 19.04 -15.88 15.92
CA GLU A 82 19.98 -16.06 17.02
C GLU A 82 19.60 -15.22 18.24
N ARG A 83 19.24 -13.94 18.04
CA ARG A 83 18.86 -13.03 19.12
C ARG A 83 17.55 -13.39 19.79
N VAL A 84 16.57 -13.86 19.02
CA VAL A 84 15.23 -14.26 19.51
C VAL A 84 15.29 -15.62 20.22
N GLY A 85 16.09 -16.55 19.69
CA GLY A 85 16.26 -17.90 20.22
C GLY A 85 15.20 -18.89 19.73
N ALA A 86 15.62 -20.15 19.53
CA ALA A 86 14.81 -21.21 18.92
C ALA A 86 13.46 -21.49 19.64
N LYS A 87 13.43 -21.35 20.96
CA LYS A 87 12.21 -21.56 21.75
C LYS A 87 11.10 -20.56 21.40
N ASN A 88 11.45 -19.29 21.28
CA ASN A 88 10.49 -18.23 20.96
C ASN A 88 10.02 -18.36 19.51
N ILE A 89 10.93 -18.68 18.59
CA ILE A 89 10.59 -18.94 17.18
C ILE A 89 9.58 -20.08 17.06
N ALA A 90 9.80 -21.21 17.75
CA ALA A 90 8.87 -22.34 17.74
C ALA A 90 7.49 -21.94 18.29
N ALA A 91 7.47 -21.30 19.47
CA ALA A 91 6.22 -20.86 20.09
C ALA A 91 5.41 -19.88 19.22
N TRP A 92 6.07 -18.92 18.58
CA TRP A 92 5.41 -17.96 17.69
C TRP A 92 4.95 -18.61 16.39
N THR A 93 5.71 -19.57 15.86
CA THR A 93 5.31 -20.31 14.65
C THR A 93 4.05 -21.13 14.91
N ASP A 94 3.99 -21.81 16.07
CA ASP A 94 2.82 -22.58 16.47
C ASP A 94 1.60 -21.68 16.68
N ALA A 95 1.77 -20.53 17.36
CA ALA A 95 0.71 -19.55 17.56
C ALA A 95 0.16 -19.00 16.23
N VAL A 96 1.05 -18.71 15.26
CA VAL A 96 0.67 -18.27 13.92
C VAL A 96 -0.15 -19.34 13.17
N VAL A 97 0.29 -20.60 13.21
CA VAL A 97 -0.43 -21.70 12.57
C VAL A 97 -1.81 -21.90 13.19
N GLU A 98 -1.91 -21.82 14.51
CA GLU A 98 -3.18 -21.94 15.24
C GLU A 98 -4.13 -20.78 14.91
N ALA A 99 -3.64 -19.55 14.89
CA ALA A 99 -4.45 -18.38 14.54
C ALA A 99 -4.95 -18.45 13.09
N GLU A 100 -4.08 -18.77 12.13
CA GLU A 100 -4.46 -18.91 10.72
C GLU A 100 -5.49 -20.01 10.49
N ASN A 101 -5.38 -21.13 11.22
CA ASN A 101 -6.37 -22.20 11.16
C ASN A 101 -7.69 -21.83 11.83
N THR A 102 -7.69 -20.94 12.82
CA THR A 102 -8.90 -20.63 13.62
C THR A 102 -9.60 -19.35 13.18
N ARG A 103 -8.92 -18.49 12.39
CA ARG A 103 -9.42 -17.16 11.99
C ARG A 103 -10.78 -17.15 11.30
N TYR A 104 -11.17 -18.27 10.68
CA TYR A 104 -12.46 -18.37 9.99
C TYR A 104 -13.63 -18.59 10.96
N ILE A 105 -13.34 -19.05 12.18
CA ILE A 105 -14.31 -19.25 13.26
C ILE A 105 -14.33 -18.02 14.18
N ASP A 106 -13.15 -17.56 14.57
CA ASP A 106 -12.96 -16.44 15.49
C ASP A 106 -11.86 -15.53 14.97
N LEU A 107 -12.20 -14.29 14.64
CA LEU A 107 -11.25 -13.31 14.10
C LEU A 107 -10.31 -12.76 15.18
N SER A 108 -10.69 -12.83 16.46
CA SER A 108 -9.89 -12.26 17.57
C SER A 108 -8.57 -13.00 17.79
N VAL A 109 -8.46 -14.25 17.34
CA VAL A 109 -7.20 -15.03 17.40
C VAL A 109 -6.07 -14.41 16.57
N MET A 110 -6.38 -13.51 15.63
CA MET A 110 -5.41 -12.78 14.82
C MET A 110 -4.71 -11.65 15.59
N ASP A 111 -5.13 -11.35 16.83
CA ASP A 111 -4.51 -10.33 17.69
C ASP A 111 -3.04 -10.62 18.01
N ILE A 112 -2.56 -11.86 17.76
CA ILE A 112 -1.14 -12.22 17.83
C ILE A 112 -0.26 -11.39 16.88
N TYR A 113 -0.83 -10.85 15.79
CA TYR A 113 -0.15 -9.96 14.87
C TYR A 113 -0.23 -8.49 15.31
N GLY A 114 -1.12 -8.19 16.26
CA GLY A 114 -1.23 -6.89 16.88
C GLY A 114 -0.02 -6.62 17.75
N MET A 115 0.50 -5.40 17.66
CA MET A 115 1.45 -4.92 18.66
C MET A 115 0.67 -4.69 19.95
N SER A 116 0.96 -5.40 21.04
CA SER A 116 0.50 -4.98 22.37
C SER A 116 1.34 -3.79 22.85
N ALA A 117 1.38 -2.73 22.04
CA ALA A 117 1.66 -1.43 22.60
C ALA A 117 0.49 -1.16 23.55
N SER A 118 0.77 -0.97 24.84
CA SER A 118 -0.07 -0.07 25.60
C SER A 118 -0.13 1.20 24.77
N TYR A 119 -1.24 1.42 24.07
CA TYR A 119 -1.50 2.69 23.43
C TYR A 119 -1.43 3.69 24.56
N ASP A 120 -0.37 4.50 24.55
CA ASP A 120 -0.37 5.71 25.34
C ASP A 120 -1.57 6.51 24.83
N ASP A 121 -2.49 6.81 25.74
CA ASP A 121 -3.85 7.34 25.55
C ASP A 121 -3.89 8.73 24.85
N HIS A 122 -2.75 9.16 24.29
CA HIS A 122 -2.52 10.45 23.66
C HIS A 122 -2.83 10.49 22.16
N LEU A 123 -3.16 9.35 21.54
CA LEU A 123 -3.65 9.26 20.15
C LEU A 123 -5.14 8.92 20.07
N ALA A 124 -5.86 8.95 21.20
CA ALA A 124 -7.32 8.89 21.17
C ALA A 124 -7.83 10.01 20.25
N VAL A 125 -8.57 9.64 19.21
CA VAL A 125 -9.31 10.61 18.41
C VAL A 125 -10.22 11.35 19.38
N PRO A 126 -10.09 12.68 19.53
CA PRO A 126 -10.93 13.43 20.44
C PRO A 126 -12.40 13.18 20.06
N ALA A 127 -13.26 13.03 21.06
CA ALA A 127 -14.68 12.78 20.84
C ALA A 127 -15.25 13.83 19.87
N GLU A 128 -16.25 13.48 19.06
CA GLU A 128 -16.84 14.38 18.05
C GLU A 128 -17.22 15.76 18.64
N ASP A 129 -17.58 15.83 19.92
CA ASP A 129 -17.88 17.07 20.65
C ASP A 129 -16.68 18.01 20.88
N GLU A 130 -15.44 17.50 20.92
CA GLU A 130 -14.23 18.32 21.03
C GLU A 130 -13.79 18.88 19.66
N LEU A 131 -14.02 18.13 18.57
CA LEU A 131 -13.79 18.60 17.21
C LEU A 131 -14.73 19.76 16.81
N LEU A 132 -15.88 19.85 17.48
CA LEU A 132 -16.89 20.89 17.25
C LEU A 132 -16.54 22.24 17.88
N ASN A 133 -15.62 22.30 18.86
CA ASN A 133 -15.33 23.53 19.58
C ASN A 133 -14.04 24.22 19.08
N GLY A 134 -14.25 25.19 18.20
CA GLY A 134 -13.38 26.36 18.02
C GLY A 134 -12.27 26.26 16.97
N GLU A 135 -11.52 25.15 16.89
CA GLU A 135 -10.32 25.10 16.03
C GLU A 135 -10.53 24.48 14.64
N TYR A 136 -11.52 23.60 14.46
CA TYR A 136 -11.71 22.84 13.20
C TYR A 136 -12.96 23.23 12.39
N GLN A 137 -13.65 24.31 12.78
CA GLN A 137 -14.80 24.87 12.08
C GLN A 137 -14.51 25.21 10.61
N TRP A 138 -13.30 25.72 10.31
CA TRP A 138 -12.88 26.08 8.96
C TRP A 138 -12.82 24.88 8.00
N ILE A 139 -12.65 23.66 8.50
CA ILE A 139 -12.62 22.44 7.68
C ILE A 139 -14.02 22.13 7.14
N ARG A 140 -15.07 22.34 7.95
CA ARG A 140 -16.47 22.20 7.49
C ARG A 140 -16.82 23.23 6.43
N GLU A 141 -16.49 24.50 6.68
CA GLU A 141 -16.76 25.57 5.72
C GLU A 141 -16.05 25.29 4.38
N ALA A 142 -14.82 24.78 4.41
CA ALA A 142 -14.08 24.41 3.20
C ALA A 142 -14.74 23.25 2.43
N ILE A 143 -15.28 22.24 3.13
CA ILE A 143 -15.98 21.10 2.52
C ILE A 143 -17.30 21.54 1.90
N GLU A 144 -18.09 22.36 2.62
CA GLU A 144 -19.39 22.85 2.12
C GLU A 144 -19.24 23.74 0.87
N VAL A 145 -18.20 24.57 0.81
CA VAL A 145 -17.88 25.38 -0.37
C VAL A 145 -17.54 24.50 -1.59
N GLN A 146 -16.92 23.35 -1.37
CA GLN A 146 -16.51 22.44 -2.43
C GLN A 146 -17.67 21.59 -2.97
N GLU A 147 -18.69 21.30 -2.15
CA GLU A 147 -19.91 20.59 -2.59
C GLU A 147 -20.88 21.47 -3.38
N LEU A 148 -20.71 22.80 -3.33
CA LEU A 148 -21.52 23.78 -4.06
C LEU A 148 -20.96 24.17 -5.44
N GLN A 149 -19.83 23.58 -5.87
CA GLN A 149 -19.22 23.77 -7.20
C GLN A 149 -19.43 22.55 -8.11
#